data_AF-A0A2T2UGP4-F1
#
_entry.id   AF-A0A2T2UGP4-F1
#
_cell.length_a   1.000
_cell.length_b   1.000
_cell.length_c   1.000
_cell.angle_alpha   90.00
_cell.angle_beta   90.00
_cell.angle_gamma   90.00
#
_symmetry.space_group_name_H-M   'P 1'
#
loop_
_entity.id
_entity.type
_entity.pdbx_description
1 polymer ?
#
loop_
_entity_poly.entity_id
_entity_poly.type
_entity_poly.pdbx_seq_one_letter_code
_entity_poly.pdbx_strand_id
1 'polypeptide(L)' 'MSSSCSHPVSKRALDIVGASLLLAGLAPVLGLVAACIWLDDGRPLLFTQTRAGCRGEPFRIFKFRTLTHEPEDPTRP' A
#
# COMPACT_ATOMS: atom_id res chain seq x y z
N MET A 1 4.89 -31.05 12.33
CA MET A 1 3.71 -31.31 11.49
C MET A 1 3.47 -30.10 10.60
N SER A 2 3.69 -30.26 9.30
CA SER A 2 3.53 -29.20 8.29
C SER A 2 2.04 -29.02 7.95
N SER A 3 1.44 -27.94 8.44
CA SER A 3 0.11 -27.52 7.99
C SER A 3 0.25 -26.88 6.61
N SER A 4 0.00 -27.65 5.55
CA SER A 4 -0.26 -27.10 4.21
C SER A 4 -1.57 -26.32 4.27
N CYS A 5 -1.46 -25.00 4.45
CA CYS A 5 -2.57 -24.08 4.30
C CYS A 5 -2.88 -23.96 2.80
N SER A 6 -3.74 -24.84 2.30
CA SER A 6 -4.28 -24.74 0.95
C SER A 6 -5.09 -23.44 0.89
N HIS A 7 -4.53 -22.37 0.34
CA HIS A 7 -5.32 -21.21 -0.04
C HIS A 7 -6.25 -21.69 -1.15
N PRO A 8 -7.57 -21.80 -0.93
CA PRO A 8 -8.45 -22.31 -1.96
C PRO A 8 -8.36 -21.36 -3.16
N VAL A 9 -8.16 -21.92 -4.37
CA VAL A 9 -8.03 -21.15 -5.61
C VAL A 9 -9.19 -20.16 -5.78
N SER A 10 -10.37 -20.51 -5.28
CA SER A 10 -11.55 -19.63 -5.22
C SER A 10 -11.33 -18.36 -4.39
N LYS A 11 -10.63 -18.43 -3.25
CA LYS A 11 -10.30 -17.24 -2.44
C LYS A 11 -9.34 -16.33 -3.19
N ARG A 12 -8.34 -16.90 -3.87
CA ARG A 12 -7.41 -16.11 -4.70
C ARG A 12 -8.13 -15.45 -5.88
N ALA A 13 -9.04 -16.17 -6.53
CA ALA A 13 -9.85 -15.63 -7.62
C ALA A 13 -10.76 -14.49 -7.14
N LEU A 14 -11.44 -14.68 -6.01
CA LEU A 14 -12.26 -13.65 -5.38
C LEU A 14 -11.44 -12.40 -5.03
N ASP A 15 -10.27 -12.58 -4.41
CA ASP A 15 -9.39 -11.48 -4.02
C ASP A 15 -8.92 -10.68 -5.26
N ILE A 16 -8.55 -11.36 -6.36
CA ILE A 16 -8.13 -10.70 -7.61
C ILE A 16 -9.29 -9.96 -8.27
N VAL A 17 -10.45 -10.60 -8.42
CA VAL A 17 -11.62 -10.00 -9.07
C VAL A 17 -12.13 -8.81 -8.25
N GLY A 18 -12.31 -8.99 -6.94
CA GLY A 18 -12.72 -7.93 -6.02
C GLY A 18 -11.75 -6.77 -6.00
N ALA A 19 -10.44 -7.04 -5.89
CA ALA A 19 -9.42 -6.00 -5.91
C ALA A 19 -9.40 -5.24 -7.25
N SER A 20 -9.56 -5.93 -8.38
CA SER A 20 -9.57 -5.30 -9.71
C SER A 20 -10.79 -4.41 -9.91
N LEU A 21 -11.98 -4.85 -9.48
CA LEU A 21 -13.21 -4.06 -9.57
C LEU A 21 -13.14 -2.82 -8.67
N LEU A 22 -12.68 -2.99 -7.42
CA LEU A 22 -12.48 -1.87 -6.51
C LEU A 22 -11.44 -0.89 -7.04
N LEU A 23 -10.32 -1.39 -7.57
CA LEU A 23 -9.27 -0.55 -8.14
C LEU A 23 -9.78 0.22 -9.36
N ALA A 24 -10.57 -0.40 -10.24
CA ALA A 24 -11.16 0.28 -11.39
C ALA A 24 -12.16 1.37 -10.96
N GLY A 25 -13.01 1.09 -9.96
CA GLY A 25 -13.97 2.07 -9.43
C GLY A 25 -13.29 3.22 -8.68
N LEU A 26 -12.21 2.94 -7.93
CA LEU A 26 -11.45 3.94 -7.17
C LEU A 26 -10.36 4.63 -8.00
N ALA A 27 -10.01 4.13 -9.19
CA ALA A 27 -9.00 4.70 -10.08
C ALA A 27 -9.11 6.21 -10.28
N PRO A 28 -10.30 6.80 -10.57
CA PRO A 28 -10.41 8.25 -10.73
C PRO A 28 -10.08 9.01 -9.43
N VAL A 29 -10.53 8.52 -8.27
CA VAL A 29 -10.24 9.14 -6.96
C VAL A 29 -8.75 9.04 -6.63
N LEU A 30 -8.14 7.87 -6.86
CA LEU A 30 -6.70 7.66 -6.67
C LEU A 30 -5.87 8.54 -7.62
N GLY A 31 -6.34 8.76 -8.85
CA GLY A 31 -5.72 9.68 -9.80
C GLY A 31 -5.75 11.13 -9.33
N LEU A 32 -6.90 11.59 -8.80
CA LEU A 32 -7.01 12.93 -8.20
C LEU A 32 -6.10 13.09 -6.99
N VAL A 33 -6.08 12.11 -6.08
CA VAL A 33 -5.18 12.12 -4.91
C VAL A 33 -3.72 12.15 -5.36
N ALA A 34 -3.35 11.35 -6.36
CA ALA A 34 -2.00 11.37 -6.92
C ALA A 34 -1.65 12.73 -7.54
N ALA A 35 -2.59 13.39 -8.21
CA ALA A 35 -2.40 14.72 -8.76
C ALA A 35 -2.22 15.79 -7.65
N CYS A 36 -3.02 15.74 -6.58
CA CYS A 36 -2.88 16.63 -5.43
C CYS A 36 -1.51 16.46 -4.76
N ILE A 37 -1.10 15.22 -4.46
CA ILE A 37 0.22 14.96 -3.85
C ILE A 37 1.35 15.41 -4.79
N TRP A 38 1.19 15.24 -6.11
CA TRP A 38 2.19 15.69 -7.06
C TRP A 38 2.37 17.21 -7.05
N LEU A 39 1.28 17.96 -6.89
CA LEU A 39 1.30 19.41 -6.84
C LEU A 39 1.80 19.94 -5.49
N ASP A 40 1.47 19.29 -4.38
CA ASP A 40 1.85 19.72 -3.03
C ASP A 40 3.29 19.30 -2.65
N ASP A 41 3.63 18.02 -2.81
CA ASP A 41 4.88 17.42 -2.30
C ASP A 41 5.93 17.11 -3.39
N GLY A 42 5.55 17.20 -4.67
CA GLY A 42 6.42 16.85 -5.79
C GLY A 42 6.62 15.33 -5.98
N ARG A 43 7.84 14.89 -6.31
CA ARG A 43 8.18 13.47 -6.55
C ARG A 43 9.05 12.95 -5.40
N PRO A 44 8.91 11.69 -4.92
CA PRO A 44 8.03 10.61 -5.37
C PRO A 44 6.70 10.45 -4.60
N LEU A 45 5.63 10.17 -5.36
CA LEU A 45 4.23 9.99 -4.91
C LEU A 45 4.03 8.81 -3.95
N LEU A 46 4.79 7.73 -4.15
CA LEU A 46 4.66 6.48 -3.41
C LEU A 46 5.90 6.27 -2.55
N PHE A 47 5.68 6.04 -1.26
CA PHE A 47 6.70 5.58 -0.33
C PHE A 47 6.61 4.07 -0.17
N THR A 48 7.76 3.39 -0.17
CA THR A 48 7.83 1.95 0.03
C THR A 48 8.39 1.60 1.39
N GLN A 49 7.66 0.79 2.16
CA GLN A 49 8.12 0.27 3.44
C GLN A 49 8.18 -1.26 3.39
N THR A 50 9.33 -1.83 3.74
CA THR A 50 9.48 -3.29 3.83
C THR A 50 8.99 -3.79 5.18
N ARG A 51 8.13 -4.81 5.18
CA ARG A 51 7.62 -5.49 6.38
C ARG A 51 7.72 -7.00 6.20
N ALA A 52 7.79 -7.74 7.31
CA ALA A 52 7.76 -9.20 7.28
C ALA A 52 6.37 -9.67 6.82
N GLY A 53 6.33 -10.52 5.79
CA GLY A 53 5.11 -11.03 5.17
C GLY A 53 4.84 -12.49 5.53
N CYS A 54 3.99 -13.14 4.72
CA CYS A 54 3.58 -14.51 4.96
C CYS A 54 4.80 -15.46 4.90
N ARG A 55 4.95 -16.34 5.90
CA ARG A 55 6.10 -17.24 6.10
C ARG A 55 7.46 -16.55 6.29
N GLY A 56 7.49 -15.27 6.68
CA GLY A 56 8.72 -14.52 6.91
C GLY A 56 9.33 -13.90 5.65
N GLU A 57 8.71 -14.11 4.48
CA GLU A 57 9.13 -13.46 3.25
C GLU A 57 8.85 -11.95 3.32
N PRO A 58 9.87 -11.09 3.16
CA PRO A 58 9.67 -9.65 3.22
C PRO A 58 8.79 -9.19 2.06
N PHE A 59 7.78 -8.37 2.37
CA PHE A 59 6.92 -7.73 1.38
C PHE A 59 7.04 -6.22 1.45
N ARG A 60 6.97 -5.58 0.28
CA ARG A 60 7.03 -4.13 0.14
C ARG A 60 5.62 -3.56 0.12
N ILE A 61 5.32 -2.68 1.06
CA ILE A 61 4.06 -1.93 1.11
C ILE A 61 4.26 -0.63 0.35
N PHE A 62 3.42 -0.37 -0.65
CA PHE A 62 3.34 0.92 -1.32
C PHE A 62 2.26 1.77 -0.63
N LYS A 63 2.60 2.98 -0.20
CA LYS A 63 1.67 3.95 0.39
C LYS A 63 1.81 5.30 -0.29
N PHE A 64 0.71 6.02 -0.43
CA PHE A 64 0.75 7.43 -0.83
C PHE A 64 1.40 8.25 0.27
N ARG A 65 2.31 9.14 -0.13
CA ARG A 65 2.91 10.12 0.78
C ARG A 65 1.77 11.07 1.21
N THR A 66 1.29 10.91 2.44
CA THR A 66 0.14 11.63 3.00
C THR A 66 0.48 12.34 4.30
N LEU A 67 1.71 12.17 4.79
CA LEU A 67 2.23 12.79 6.00
C LEU A 67 3.58 13.38 5.63
N THR A 68 3.64 14.71 5.51
CA THR A 68 4.86 15.45 5.82
C THR A 68 5.34 14.92 7.17
N HIS A 69 6.52 14.30 7.19
CA HIS A 69 7.25 14.17 8.45
C HIS A 69 7.41 15.60 8.93
N GLU A 70 6.71 16.00 10.01
CA GLU A 70 7.26 17.09 10.80
C GLU A 70 8.71 16.70 11.10
N PRO A 71 9.69 17.59 10.84
CA PRO A 71 11.05 17.32 11.27
C PRO A 71 10.97 17.03 12.76
N GLU A 72 11.49 15.87 13.17
CA GLU A 72 11.63 15.49 14.58
C GLU A 72 12.25 16.68 15.31
N ASP A 73 11.46 17.32 16.18
CA ASP A 73 11.91 18.45 16.97
C ASP A 73 12.92 17.94 17.99
N PRO A 74 14.22 18.29 17.86
CA PRO A 74 15.25 17.79 18.76
C PRO A 74 15.08 18.33 20.19
N THR A 75 14.09 19.19 20.45
CA THR A 75 13.82 19.79 21.76
C THR A 75 12.66 19.14 22.53
N ARG A 76 11.97 18.14 21.98
CA ARG A 76 10.97 17.36 22.73
C ARG A 76 11.67 16.29 23.60
N PRO A 77 11.43 16.25 24.92
CA PRO A 77 12.06 15.31 25.84
C PRO A 77 11.56 13.88 25.71
#